data_AF-T1A667-F1
#
_entry.id   AF-T1A667-F1
#
_cell.length_a   1.000
_cell.length_b   1.000
_cell.length_c   1.000
_cell.angle_alpha   90.00
_cell.angle_beta   90.00
_cell.angle_gamma   90.00
#
_symmetry.space_group_name_H-M   'P 1'
#
loop_
_entity.id
_entity.type
_entity.pdbx_description
1 polymer ?
#
loop_
_entity_poly.entity_id
_entity_poly.type
_entity_poly.pdbx_seq_one_letter_code
_entity_poly.pdbx_strand_id
1 'polypeptide(L)'
;CHQQLAFHGGARTNVQYCVICHNPSSIDPSSGNTLDFSVMIHKIHMGVDLPSVVAGTHYYIFGYRNSINDFSNIVYPQTDLSNNNGAVSGSGTRFCTTCHAPNDPDAPQSGDYQTLITVATCASCHDNIDFATGQGHGGIVATDAQCSTCHGPTSGLDNGALQVAAAHTLGVDAAAGKFAFKIVNVANTAPGDTPSVTLEVVDPENNDSP
;
A
#
# COMPACT_ATOMS: atom_id res chain seq x y z
N CYS A 1 8.39 -4.71 -9.72
CA CYS A 1 8.78 -3.28 -9.87
C CYS A 1 10.29 -3.08 -9.95
N HIS A 2 11.08 -3.66 -9.06
CA HIS A 2 12.53 -3.54 -9.10
C HIS A 2 13.16 -4.62 -9.98
N GLN A 3 14.07 -4.24 -10.90
CA GLN A 3 14.84 -5.20 -11.69
C GLN A 3 15.88 -5.92 -10.82
N GLN A 4 16.63 -5.13 -10.03
CA GLN A 4 17.55 -5.62 -9.02
C GLN A 4 17.48 -4.69 -7.81
N LEU A 5 17.26 -5.25 -6.63
CA LEU A 5 17.43 -4.54 -5.38
C LEU A 5 18.91 -4.60 -5.01
N ALA A 6 19.61 -3.47 -4.97
CA ALA A 6 21.05 -3.44 -4.69
C ALA A 6 21.42 -2.13 -3.97
N PHE A 7 21.72 -2.23 -2.67
CA PHE A 7 22.01 -1.07 -1.82
C PHE A 7 23.40 -1.15 -1.19
N HIS A 8 23.87 0.00 -0.68
CA HIS A 8 25.15 0.18 -0.01
C HIS A 8 26.36 -0.31 -0.83
N GLY A 9 26.51 0.24 -2.03
CA GLY A 9 27.58 -0.17 -2.95
C GLY A 9 27.30 -1.46 -3.72
N GLY A 10 26.05 -1.94 -3.68
CA GLY A 10 25.56 -3.07 -4.48
C GLY A 10 25.72 -4.44 -3.82
N ALA A 11 26.35 -4.53 -2.65
CA ALA A 11 26.58 -5.80 -1.97
C ALA A 11 25.34 -6.38 -1.26
N ARG A 12 24.30 -5.56 -1.03
CA ARG A 12 23.10 -5.96 -0.28
C ARG A 12 21.91 -6.02 -1.23
N THR A 13 21.51 -7.24 -1.57
CA THR A 13 20.46 -7.51 -2.58
C THR A 13 19.32 -8.37 -2.06
N ASN A 14 19.48 -8.95 -0.88
CA ASN A 14 18.55 -9.89 -0.29
C ASN A 14 17.85 -9.24 0.92
N VAL A 15 16.53 -9.34 0.98
CA VAL A 15 15.69 -8.70 2.00
C VAL A 15 15.94 -9.29 3.39
N GLN A 16 16.19 -10.60 3.51
CA GLN A 16 16.55 -11.24 4.77
C GLN A 16 17.86 -10.66 5.35
N TYR A 17 18.77 -10.17 4.50
CA TYR A 17 19.96 -9.48 4.99
C TYR A 17 19.65 -8.05 5.45
N CYS A 18 18.76 -7.34 4.75
CA CYS A 18 18.36 -5.97 5.10
C CYS A 18 17.85 -5.88 6.55
N VAL A 19 16.95 -6.79 6.94
CA VAL A 19 16.28 -6.77 8.26
C VAL A 19 17.22 -7.00 9.45
N ILE A 20 18.44 -7.54 9.23
CA ILE A 20 19.43 -7.70 10.30
C ILE A 20 19.92 -6.33 10.78
N CYS A 21 20.14 -5.40 9.85
CA CYS A 21 20.62 -4.05 10.16
C CYS A 21 19.49 -3.04 10.28
N HIS A 22 18.43 -3.18 9.48
CA HIS A 22 17.26 -2.31 9.50
C HIS A 22 16.25 -2.84 10.51
N ASN A 23 16.54 -2.63 11.80
CA ASN A 23 15.73 -3.08 12.93
C ASN A 23 15.17 -1.90 13.75
N PRO A 24 14.24 -2.13 14.70
CA PRO A 24 13.59 -1.07 15.47
C PRO A 24 14.53 -0.14 16.25
N SER A 25 15.74 -0.59 16.59
CA SER A 25 16.73 0.20 17.32
C SER A 25 17.63 1.05 16.42
N SER A 26 17.46 0.95 15.10
CA SER A 26 18.31 1.62 14.13
C SER A 26 17.68 2.94 13.70
N ILE A 27 18.43 4.04 13.85
CA ILE A 27 17.94 5.41 13.60
C ILE A 27 19.00 6.14 12.79
N ASP A 28 18.58 6.92 11.80
CA ASP A 28 19.44 7.92 11.18
C ASP A 28 19.55 9.14 12.11
N PRO A 29 20.72 9.40 12.71
CA PRO A 29 20.87 10.47 13.69
C PRO A 29 20.71 11.87 13.08
N SER A 30 20.83 12.02 11.75
CA SER A 30 20.79 13.32 11.08
C SER A 30 19.37 13.77 10.77
N SER A 31 18.51 12.84 10.33
CA SER A 31 17.09 13.11 10.10
C SER A 31 16.20 12.83 11.31
N GLY A 32 16.65 11.98 12.23
CA GLY A 32 15.82 11.42 13.30
C GLY A 32 14.87 10.32 12.84
N ASN A 33 14.85 9.98 11.55
CA ASN A 33 14.01 8.91 11.03
C ASN A 33 14.54 7.54 11.48
N THR A 34 13.62 6.65 11.83
CA THR A 34 13.96 5.25 12.05
C THR A 34 14.41 4.59 10.75
N LEU A 35 15.36 3.67 10.87
CA LEU A 35 15.82 2.78 9.81
C LEU A 35 15.22 1.39 9.96
N ASP A 36 14.25 1.19 10.85
CA ASP A 36 13.51 -0.06 10.94
C ASP A 36 12.92 -0.44 9.59
N PHE A 37 13.12 -1.69 9.15
CA PHE A 37 12.78 -2.11 7.80
C PHE A 37 11.28 -1.95 7.53
N SER A 38 10.43 -2.31 8.51
CA SER A 38 8.98 -2.24 8.37
C SER A 38 8.49 -0.80 8.13
N VAL A 39 9.02 0.16 8.89
CA VAL A 39 8.66 1.58 8.79
C VAL A 39 9.29 2.22 7.55
N MET A 40 10.58 1.96 7.32
CA MET A 40 11.35 2.61 6.27
C MET A 40 10.80 2.25 4.89
N ILE A 41 10.52 0.97 4.64
CA ILE A 41 10.03 0.52 3.33
C ILE A 41 8.64 1.10 3.04
N HIS A 42 7.73 1.10 4.00
CA HIS A 42 6.42 1.72 3.79
C HIS A 42 6.54 3.23 3.51
N LYS A 43 7.32 3.99 4.30
CA LYS A 43 7.50 5.43 4.05
C LYS A 43 8.13 5.72 2.68
N ILE A 44 9.11 4.93 2.25
CA ILE A 44 9.71 5.07 0.90
C ILE A 44 8.65 4.89 -0.18
N HIS A 45 7.78 3.88 -0.06
CA HIS A 45 6.77 3.57 -1.07
C HIS A 45 5.54 4.48 -1.00
N MET A 46 5.24 5.04 0.17
CA MET A 46 4.27 6.13 0.31
C MET A 46 4.75 7.39 -0.41
N GLY A 47 6.03 7.73 -0.26
CA GLY A 47 6.68 8.80 -1.03
C GLY A 47 5.87 10.10 -1.08
N VAL A 48 5.41 10.49 -2.27
CA VAL A 48 4.62 11.72 -2.50
C VAL A 48 3.28 11.74 -1.75
N ASP A 49 2.73 10.56 -1.45
CA ASP A 49 1.42 10.39 -0.82
C ASP A 49 1.50 10.33 0.71
N LEU A 50 2.71 10.33 1.28
CA LEU A 50 2.89 10.33 2.73
C LEU A 50 2.31 11.64 3.32
N PRO A 51 1.43 11.60 4.33
CA PRO A 51 0.76 12.81 4.84
C PRO A 51 1.72 13.92 5.28
N SER A 52 2.83 13.57 5.94
CA SER A 52 3.87 14.54 6.29
C SER A 52 4.54 15.18 5.06
N VAL A 53 4.71 14.43 3.96
CA VAL A 53 5.25 14.93 2.69
C VAL A 53 4.27 15.86 2.00
N VAL A 54 2.99 15.48 1.95
CA VAL A 54 1.92 16.36 1.47
C VAL A 54 1.85 17.66 2.27
N ALA A 55 2.14 17.60 3.58
CA ALA A 55 2.23 18.77 4.46
C ALA A 55 3.52 19.60 4.32
N GLY A 56 4.44 19.22 3.41
CA GLY A 56 5.67 19.95 3.11
C GLY A 56 6.91 19.52 3.89
N THR A 57 6.84 18.39 4.61
CA THR A 57 8.02 17.78 5.24
C THR A 57 8.73 16.87 4.24
N HIS A 58 10.04 16.69 4.36
CA HIS A 58 10.74 15.73 3.54
C HIS A 58 11.04 14.43 4.29
N TYR A 59 10.92 13.29 3.61
CA TYR A 59 11.39 12.01 4.12
C TYR A 59 12.82 11.73 3.65
N TYR A 60 13.79 12.21 4.43
CA TYR A 60 15.23 12.05 4.18
C TYR A 60 15.84 10.92 5.00
N ILE A 61 16.75 10.18 4.37
CA ILE A 61 17.74 9.34 5.05
C ILE A 61 19.14 9.80 4.67
N PHE A 62 19.94 10.15 5.67
CA PHE A 62 21.34 10.52 5.47
C PHE A 62 22.20 9.26 5.39
N GLY A 63 22.92 9.11 4.28
CA GLY A 63 23.70 7.93 3.94
C GLY A 63 25.20 8.12 4.10
N TYR A 64 25.94 7.24 3.42
CA TYR A 64 27.40 7.24 3.44
C TYR A 64 27.98 8.58 2.99
N ARG A 65 28.95 9.11 3.75
CA ARG A 65 29.58 10.42 3.51
C ARG A 65 28.58 11.59 3.47
N ASN A 66 27.56 11.52 4.31
CA ASN A 66 26.54 12.57 4.45
C ASN A 66 25.73 12.81 3.16
N SER A 67 25.56 11.78 2.33
CA SER A 67 24.71 11.85 1.16
C SER A 67 23.24 11.97 1.58
N ILE A 68 22.48 12.85 0.95
CA ILE A 68 21.04 12.97 1.23
C ILE A 68 20.29 12.04 0.27
N ASN A 69 19.55 11.07 0.82
CA ASN A 69 18.62 10.25 0.06
C ASN A 69 17.21 10.79 0.32
N ASP A 70 16.63 11.45 -0.67
CA ASP A 70 15.28 12.00 -0.60
C ASP A 70 14.27 11.05 -1.25
N PHE A 71 13.36 10.52 -0.45
CA PHE A 71 12.31 9.62 -0.90
C PHE A 71 10.94 10.31 -1.04
N SER A 72 10.86 11.62 -0.79
CA SER A 72 9.60 12.39 -0.82
C SER A 72 8.97 12.45 -2.21
N ASN A 73 9.75 12.23 -3.26
CA ASN A 73 9.30 12.29 -4.66
C ASN A 73 9.02 10.90 -5.26
N ILE A 74 9.08 9.83 -4.46
CA ILE A 74 8.75 8.49 -4.95
C ILE A 74 7.25 8.41 -5.23
N VAL A 75 6.90 7.99 -6.43
CA VAL A 75 5.51 7.75 -6.83
C VAL A 75 5.28 6.26 -6.91
N TYR A 76 4.31 5.75 -6.15
CA TYR A 76 3.93 4.34 -6.24
C TYR A 76 3.24 4.09 -7.58
N PRO A 77 3.70 3.10 -8.38
CA PRO A 77 3.26 2.95 -9.76
C PRO A 77 1.86 2.35 -9.89
N GLN A 78 1.39 1.61 -8.89
CA GLN A 78 0.05 1.07 -8.89
C GLN A 78 -0.93 2.18 -8.50
N THR A 79 -1.94 2.39 -9.34
CA THR A 79 -3.03 3.32 -9.05
C THR A 79 -4.26 2.55 -8.60
N ASP A 80 -4.98 3.13 -7.66
CA ASP A 80 -6.30 2.67 -7.30
C ASP A 80 -7.34 3.15 -8.34
N LEU A 81 -8.14 2.22 -8.88
CA LEU A 81 -9.18 2.46 -9.90
C LEU A 81 -10.43 3.19 -9.36
N SER A 82 -10.55 3.40 -8.04
CA SER A 82 -11.69 4.05 -7.40
C SER A 82 -11.82 5.54 -7.68
N ASN A 83 -10.79 6.18 -8.26
CA ASN A 83 -10.97 7.50 -8.85
C ASN A 83 -11.53 7.35 -10.26
N ASN A 84 -12.80 7.69 -10.43
CA ASN A 84 -13.46 7.82 -11.72
C ASN A 84 -12.74 8.89 -12.58
N ASN A 85 -11.66 8.52 -13.28
CA ASN A 85 -11.03 9.20 -14.42
C ASN A 85 -10.91 10.75 -14.36
N GLY A 86 -10.82 11.35 -13.16
CA GLY A 86 -10.83 12.81 -12.97
C GLY A 86 -9.57 13.34 -12.28
N ALA A 87 -8.94 12.52 -11.46
CA ALA A 87 -7.65 12.76 -10.84
C ALA A 87 -7.19 11.43 -10.25
N VAL A 88 -5.98 10.96 -10.60
CA VAL A 88 -5.33 9.83 -9.93
C VAL A 88 -5.02 10.27 -8.49
N SER A 89 -6.00 10.18 -7.60
CA SER A 89 -5.92 10.65 -6.21
C SER A 89 -5.87 9.49 -5.22
N GLY A 90 -5.63 8.28 -5.71
CA GLY A 90 -5.48 7.09 -4.87
C GLY A 90 -4.19 6.36 -5.21
N SER A 91 -3.22 6.43 -4.31
CA SER A 91 -2.04 5.58 -4.35
C SER A 91 -2.45 4.12 -4.14
N GLY A 92 -1.88 3.21 -4.93
CA GLY A 92 -2.01 1.77 -4.75
C GLY A 92 -1.18 1.23 -3.57
N THR A 93 -0.61 2.09 -2.74
CA THR A 93 0.16 1.71 -1.53
C THR A 93 -0.66 0.91 -0.52
N ARG A 94 -2.00 0.98 -0.59
CA ARG A 94 -2.91 0.15 0.20
C ARG A 94 -2.95 -1.32 -0.23
N PHE A 95 -2.49 -1.65 -1.44
CA PHE A 95 -2.49 -3.02 -1.93
C PHE A 95 -1.34 -3.82 -1.30
N CYS A 96 -1.53 -4.22 -0.04
CA CYS A 96 -0.53 -4.93 0.76
C CYS A 96 0.00 -6.17 0.04
N THR A 97 -0.86 -6.86 -0.72
CA THR A 97 -0.53 -8.08 -1.46
C THR A 97 0.45 -7.90 -2.61
N THR A 98 0.75 -6.65 -3.00
CA THR A 98 1.84 -6.36 -3.93
C THR A 98 3.21 -6.73 -3.35
N CYS A 99 3.36 -6.70 -2.02
CA CYS A 99 4.58 -7.10 -1.32
C CYS A 99 4.39 -8.28 -0.36
N HIS A 100 3.22 -8.41 0.26
CA HIS A 100 2.92 -9.44 1.25
C HIS A 100 2.13 -10.60 0.62
N ALA A 101 2.75 -11.78 0.52
CA ALA A 101 2.10 -13.00 0.06
C ALA A 101 1.70 -13.86 1.26
N PRO A 102 0.48 -13.72 1.83
CA PRO A 102 0.09 -14.47 3.03
C PRO A 102 0.19 -15.98 2.81
N ASN A 103 0.68 -16.70 3.82
CA ASN A 103 0.91 -18.15 3.80
C ASN A 103 1.98 -18.61 2.81
N ASP A 104 2.94 -17.74 2.47
CA ASP A 104 4.14 -18.14 1.73
C ASP A 104 4.93 -19.21 2.54
N PRO A 105 5.17 -20.42 2.00
CA PRO A 105 5.94 -21.46 2.68
C PRO A 105 7.38 -21.03 3.04
N ASP A 106 7.98 -20.15 2.24
CA ASP A 106 9.35 -19.65 2.44
C ASP A 106 9.38 -18.43 3.38
N ALA A 107 8.22 -17.83 3.66
CA ALA A 107 8.03 -16.76 4.62
C ALA A 107 6.71 -16.97 5.41
N PRO A 108 6.66 -17.89 6.38
CA PRO A 108 5.42 -18.25 7.07
C PRO A 108 4.73 -17.08 7.81
N GLN A 109 5.51 -16.06 8.22
CA GLN A 109 5.01 -14.83 8.86
C GLN A 109 4.55 -13.74 7.86
N SER A 110 4.52 -14.04 6.56
CA SER A 110 4.11 -13.11 5.51
C SER A 110 2.72 -12.50 5.70
N GLY A 111 1.83 -13.16 6.46
CA GLY A 111 0.50 -12.68 6.82
C GLY A 111 0.46 -11.70 8.00
N ASP A 112 1.60 -11.44 8.67
CA ASP A 112 1.64 -10.63 9.90
C ASP A 112 1.17 -9.19 9.70
N TYR A 113 1.16 -8.67 8.47
CA TYR A 113 0.63 -7.33 8.17
C TYR A 113 -0.86 -7.16 8.56
N GLN A 114 -1.61 -8.26 8.72
CA GLN A 114 -3.01 -8.22 9.15
C GLN A 114 -3.18 -8.46 10.66
N THR A 115 -2.18 -9.02 11.35
CA THR A 115 -2.32 -9.54 12.72
C THR A 115 -1.41 -8.84 13.72
N LEU A 116 -0.22 -8.41 13.28
CA LEU A 116 0.77 -7.67 14.06
C LEU A 116 0.62 -6.17 13.82
N ILE A 117 -0.43 -5.60 14.41
CA ILE A 117 -0.83 -4.21 14.22
C ILE A 117 -0.21 -3.36 15.33
N THR A 118 0.74 -2.50 14.97
CA THR A 118 1.47 -1.63 15.90
C THR A 118 1.44 -0.18 15.45
N VAL A 119 1.58 0.74 16.40
CA VAL A 119 1.70 2.18 16.13
C VAL A 119 2.85 2.44 15.15
N ALA A 120 4.01 1.79 15.34
CA ALA A 120 5.17 1.99 14.49
C ALA A 120 4.88 1.66 13.02
N THR A 121 4.26 0.50 12.75
CA THR A 121 3.95 0.07 11.37
C THR A 121 2.82 0.90 10.79
N CYS A 122 1.74 1.17 11.52
CA CYS A 122 0.61 1.96 11.00
C CYS A 122 1.00 3.41 10.73
N ALA A 123 1.80 4.02 11.61
CA ALA A 123 2.34 5.38 11.44
C ALA A 123 3.40 5.48 10.33
N SER A 124 3.79 4.37 9.70
CA SER A 124 4.65 4.43 8.51
C SER A 124 3.91 4.95 7.27
N CYS A 125 2.59 4.77 7.20
CA CYS A 125 1.73 5.37 6.17
C CYS A 125 0.81 6.45 6.74
N HIS A 126 0.28 6.24 7.95
CA HIS A 126 -0.61 7.16 8.65
C HIS A 126 0.16 8.07 9.62
N ASP A 127 1.14 8.80 9.10
CA ASP A 127 2.11 9.54 9.92
C ASP A 127 1.63 10.92 10.40
N ASN A 128 0.37 11.24 10.15
CA ASN A 128 -0.35 12.40 10.68
C ASN A 128 -1.30 12.04 11.84
N ILE A 129 -1.28 10.78 12.30
CA ILE A 129 -2.10 10.31 13.42
C ILE A 129 -1.28 10.33 14.70
N ASP A 130 -1.85 10.92 15.75
CA ASP A 130 -1.31 10.83 17.11
C ASP A 130 -2.15 9.82 17.90
N PHE A 131 -1.63 8.60 18.01
CA PHE A 131 -2.28 7.50 18.73
C PHE A 131 -2.29 7.70 20.26
N ALA A 132 -1.40 8.53 20.81
CA ALA A 132 -1.32 8.79 22.24
C ALA A 132 -2.39 9.80 22.70
N THR A 133 -2.79 10.73 21.82
CA THR A 133 -3.87 11.69 22.10
C THR A 133 -5.20 11.33 21.42
N GLY A 134 -5.16 10.44 20.42
CA GLY A 134 -6.30 10.09 19.58
C GLY A 134 -6.59 11.12 18.49
N GLN A 135 -5.74 12.15 18.31
CA GLN A 135 -5.88 13.12 17.24
C GLN A 135 -5.66 12.43 15.88
N GLY A 136 -6.61 12.60 14.96
CA GLY A 136 -6.62 11.88 13.69
C GLY A 136 -7.07 10.42 13.80
N HIS A 137 -7.41 9.94 15.01
CA HIS A 137 -7.85 8.57 15.29
C HIS A 137 -9.23 8.53 15.97
N GLY A 138 -10.16 9.39 15.53
CA GLY A 138 -11.51 9.47 16.09
C GLY A 138 -11.60 9.89 17.56
N GLY A 139 -10.53 10.48 18.12
CA GLY A 139 -10.42 10.79 19.55
C GLY A 139 -10.12 9.57 20.42
N ILE A 140 -9.79 8.43 19.82
CA ILE A 140 -9.49 7.18 20.52
C ILE A 140 -7.99 7.07 20.74
N VAL A 141 -7.57 7.13 22.00
CA VAL A 141 -6.21 6.79 22.40
C VAL A 141 -6.03 5.28 22.29
N ALA A 142 -4.95 4.84 21.65
CA ALA A 142 -4.64 3.43 21.48
C ALA A 142 -3.14 3.15 21.67
N THR A 143 -2.87 1.93 22.13
CA THR A 143 -1.51 1.35 22.21
C THR A 143 -1.48 0.06 21.42
N ASP A 144 -0.28 -0.47 21.15
CA ASP A 144 -0.08 -1.74 20.44
C ASP A 144 -0.92 -2.90 21.01
N ALA A 145 -1.18 -2.90 22.32
CA ALA A 145 -1.98 -3.92 22.98
C ALA A 145 -3.46 -3.94 22.56
N GLN A 146 -3.97 -2.85 22.00
CA GLN A 146 -5.41 -2.65 21.70
C GLN A 146 -5.71 -2.64 20.21
N CYS A 147 -4.71 -2.42 19.35
CA CYS A 147 -4.90 -2.24 17.91
C CYS A 147 -5.70 -3.39 17.30
N SER A 148 -5.31 -4.64 17.58
CA SER A 148 -5.95 -5.83 17.02
C SER A 148 -7.37 -6.09 17.55
N THR A 149 -7.82 -5.42 18.61
CA THR A 149 -9.22 -5.47 19.06
C THR A 149 -10.15 -4.83 18.03
N CYS A 150 -9.74 -3.71 17.44
CA CYS A 150 -10.55 -2.96 16.47
C CYS A 150 -10.14 -3.23 15.02
N HIS A 151 -8.84 -3.37 14.77
CA HIS A 151 -8.27 -3.50 13.42
C HIS A 151 -7.84 -4.92 13.06
N GLY A 152 -7.91 -5.87 14.01
CA GLY A 152 -7.54 -7.27 13.77
C GLY A 152 -8.58 -8.02 12.93
N PRO A 153 -8.22 -9.15 12.31
CA PRO A 153 -9.04 -9.85 11.31
C PRO A 153 -10.31 -10.48 11.87
N THR A 154 -10.42 -10.60 13.20
CA THR A 154 -11.61 -11.13 13.87
C THR A 154 -12.51 -10.02 14.42
N SER A 155 -12.17 -8.75 14.22
CA SER A 155 -12.97 -7.64 14.73
C SER A 155 -14.30 -7.55 13.98
N GLY A 156 -15.40 -7.50 14.73
CA GLY A 156 -16.75 -7.27 14.20
C GLY A 156 -17.18 -5.80 14.23
N LEU A 157 -16.30 -4.89 14.66
CA LEU A 157 -16.63 -3.47 14.73
C LEU A 157 -16.91 -2.90 13.34
N ASP A 158 -17.96 -2.09 13.24
CA ASP A 158 -18.45 -1.54 11.97
C ASP A 158 -18.62 -2.62 10.89
N ASN A 159 -19.21 -3.76 11.27
CA ASN A 159 -19.37 -4.93 10.40
C ASN A 159 -18.04 -5.44 9.79
N GLY A 160 -16.92 -5.25 10.49
CA GLY A 160 -15.58 -5.63 10.04
C GLY A 160 -14.91 -4.61 9.12
N ALA A 161 -15.51 -3.45 8.87
CA ALA A 161 -14.92 -2.42 8.00
C ALA A 161 -13.59 -1.87 8.53
N LEU A 162 -13.36 -1.93 9.84
CA LEU A 162 -12.12 -1.46 10.46
C LEU A 162 -10.96 -2.45 10.39
N GLN A 163 -11.19 -3.69 9.93
CA GLN A 163 -10.12 -4.67 9.78
C GLN A 163 -9.08 -4.17 8.77
N VAL A 164 -7.79 -4.42 9.00
CA VAL A 164 -6.72 -3.97 8.08
C VAL A 164 -6.99 -4.43 6.65
N ALA A 165 -7.34 -5.70 6.43
CA ALA A 165 -7.62 -6.21 5.09
C ALA A 165 -8.85 -5.54 4.44
N ALA A 166 -9.90 -5.25 5.21
CA ALA A 166 -11.11 -4.61 4.70
C ALA A 166 -10.87 -3.13 4.36
N ALA A 167 -10.22 -2.39 5.25
CA ALA A 167 -9.96 -0.95 5.08
C ALA A 167 -8.96 -0.65 3.95
N HIS A 168 -8.08 -1.59 3.63
CA HIS A 168 -7.07 -1.45 2.58
C HIS A 168 -7.45 -2.16 1.26
N THR A 169 -8.70 -2.59 1.14
CA THR A 169 -9.29 -3.03 -0.13
C THR A 169 -10.44 -2.08 -0.49
N LEU A 170 -10.72 -1.92 -1.78
CA LEU A 170 -11.80 -1.04 -2.23
C LEU A 170 -12.94 -1.83 -2.81
N GLY A 171 -14.15 -1.34 -2.55
CA GLY A 171 -15.36 -1.86 -3.17
C GLY A 171 -15.32 -1.79 -4.69
N VAL A 172 -14.58 -0.86 -5.29
CA VAL A 172 -14.41 -0.76 -6.75
C VAL A 172 -13.53 -1.88 -7.29
N ASP A 173 -12.43 -2.24 -6.62
CA ASP A 173 -11.60 -3.38 -7.04
C ASP A 173 -12.34 -4.70 -6.85
N ALA A 174 -13.08 -4.84 -5.75
CA ALA A 174 -13.96 -5.98 -5.51
C ALA A 174 -15.11 -6.05 -6.53
N ALA A 175 -15.65 -4.90 -6.96
CA ALA A 175 -16.70 -4.84 -7.98
C ALA A 175 -16.15 -5.06 -9.39
N ALA A 176 -14.92 -4.64 -9.69
CA ALA A 176 -14.30 -4.81 -11.00
C ALA A 176 -14.15 -6.30 -11.38
N GLY A 177 -13.95 -7.18 -10.39
CA GLY A 177 -13.98 -8.64 -10.60
C GLY A 177 -15.32 -9.17 -11.13
N LYS A 178 -16.42 -8.45 -10.92
CA LYS A 178 -17.79 -8.83 -11.30
C LYS A 178 -18.20 -8.38 -12.70
N PHE A 179 -17.29 -7.73 -13.44
CA PHE A 179 -17.58 -7.24 -14.78
C PHE A 179 -16.47 -7.66 -15.74
N ALA A 180 -16.83 -8.50 -16.70
CA ALA A 180 -16.00 -8.79 -17.88
C ALA A 180 -16.72 -8.30 -19.14
N PHE A 181 -15.95 -7.71 -20.06
CA PHE A 181 -16.46 -7.25 -21.35
C PHE A 181 -16.06 -8.25 -22.44
N LYS A 182 -17.05 -8.73 -23.18
CA LYS A 182 -16.85 -9.60 -24.33
C LYS A 182 -17.18 -8.85 -25.61
N ILE A 183 -16.24 -8.82 -26.55
CA ILE A 183 -16.50 -8.26 -27.89
C ILE A 183 -17.33 -9.28 -28.66
N VAL A 184 -18.56 -8.90 -29.01
CA VAL A 184 -19.50 -9.74 -29.75
C VAL A 184 -19.31 -9.53 -31.26
N ASN A 185 -19.15 -8.28 -31.69
CA ASN A 185 -19.01 -7.95 -33.10
C ASN A 185 -18.27 -6.62 -33.32
N VAL A 186 -17.58 -6.50 -34.45
CA VAL A 186 -16.99 -5.25 -34.94
C VAL A 186 -17.42 -5.08 -36.41
N ALA A 187 -18.05 -3.95 -36.74
CA ALA A 187 -18.59 -3.66 -38.06
C ALA A 187 -18.18 -2.26 -38.56
N ASN A 188 -18.37 -2.01 -39.87
CA ASN A 188 -18.12 -0.72 -40.55
C ASN A 188 -16.65 -0.24 -40.44
N THR A 189 -15.70 -1.12 -40.78
CA THR A 189 -14.25 -0.88 -40.60
C THR A 189 -13.53 -0.36 -41.86
N ALA A 190 -14.27 -0.05 -42.94
CA ALA A 190 -13.65 0.44 -44.18
C ALA A 190 -13.25 1.93 -44.09
N PRO A 191 -12.31 2.41 -44.93
CA PRO A 191 -11.93 3.82 -44.95
C PRO A 191 -13.11 4.74 -45.25
N GLY A 192 -13.40 5.68 -44.35
CA GLY A 192 -14.54 6.61 -44.46
C GLY A 192 -15.80 6.17 -43.71
N ASP A 193 -15.85 4.93 -43.23
CA ASP A 193 -16.96 4.44 -42.39
C ASP A 193 -16.78 4.87 -40.92
N THR A 194 -17.89 4.84 -40.17
CA THR A 194 -17.86 4.96 -38.70
C THR A 194 -17.93 3.56 -38.08
N PRO A 195 -16.83 3.05 -37.50
CA PRO A 195 -16.81 1.71 -36.93
C PRO A 195 -17.75 1.60 -35.72
N SER A 196 -18.39 0.43 -35.59
CA SER A 196 -19.27 0.11 -34.45
C SER A 196 -18.81 -1.18 -33.79
N VAL A 197 -18.78 -1.20 -32.46
CA VAL A 197 -18.44 -2.37 -31.65
C VAL A 197 -19.64 -2.75 -30.80
N THR A 198 -20.03 -4.02 -30.84
CA THR A 198 -21.01 -4.60 -29.92
C THR A 198 -20.27 -5.30 -28.80
N LEU A 199 -20.57 -4.89 -27.56
CA LEU A 199 -20.02 -5.47 -26.35
C LEU A 199 -21.14 -6.17 -25.55
N GLU A 200 -20.80 -7.27 -24.92
CA GLU A 200 -21.59 -7.95 -23.89
C GLU A 200 -20.86 -7.77 -22.55
N VAL A 201 -21.61 -7.43 -21.50
CA VAL A 201 -21.08 -7.32 -20.13
C VAL A 201 -21.57 -8.55 -19.36
N VAL A 202 -20.65 -9.27 -18.74
CA VAL A 202 -20.93 -10.51 -18.00
C VAL A 202 -20.32 -10.46 -16.61
N ASP A 203 -20.90 -11.19 -15.65
CA ASP A 203 -20.27 -11.45 -14.35
C ASP A 203 -19.55 -12.82 -14.40
N PRO A 204 -18.21 -12.84 -14.45
CA PRO A 204 -17.45 -14.09 -14.49
C PRO A 204 -17.55 -14.90 -13.20
N GLU A 205 -17.95 -14.28 -12.07
CA GLU A 205 -18.21 -14.99 -10.82
C GLU A 205 -19.58 -15.71 -10.83
N ASN A 206 -20.46 -15.33 -11.77
CA ASN A 206 -21.81 -15.89 -11.94
C ASN A 206 -21.95 -16.66 -13.26
N ASN A 207 -20.90 -17.39 -13.65
CA ASN A 207 -20.89 -18.22 -14.87
C ASN A 207 -21.29 -17.42 -16.13
N ASP A 208 -20.71 -16.22 -16.26
CA ASP A 208 -20.95 -15.24 -17.33
C ASP A 208 -22.43 -14.80 -17.48
N SER A 209 -23.24 -14.99 -16.45
CA SER A 209 -24.60 -14.44 -16.41
C SER A 209 -24.57 -12.98 -15.93
N PRO A 210 -25.47 -12.11 -16.42
CA PRO A 210 -25.58 -10.73 -15.92
C PRO A 210 -25.96 -10.64 -14.43
#